data_AF-I1CLS1-F1
#
_entry.id   AF-I1CLS1-F1
#
_cell.length_a   1.000
_cell.length_b   1.000
_cell.length_c   1.000
_cell.angle_alpha   90.00
_cell.angle_beta   90.00
_cell.angle_gamma   90.00
#
_symmetry.space_group_name_H-M   'P 1'
#
loop_
_entity.id
_entity.type
_entity.pdbx_description
1 polymer ?
#
loop_
_entity_poly.entity_id
_entity_poly.type
_entity_poly.pdbx_seq_one_letter_code
_entity_poly.pdbx_strand_id
1 'polypeptide(L)'
;MSKKVINNISATTAVDLKAELAQQTEKFNKTRASSGKQSAAKRPEQKRTVWTKQNKGIEARNAKDKQIEEVQSDVLARSREQLEKKAKIYEAMRSGQYKEEYDDDDEKAPLIDFDRKYFQERQLEEIREETERKLKKRRQEKEEADDPWVEYEDEFGRTRTVRQSQLPNMTVQEEENREDMMLRPDYEMGDGLASRAHIRHYDADKEIRTKGVGFYLFSKDEEEREEQLAKLNKLRDETENARKSAISAAAKRQQMMAKNAEKIRARRAALQARKQHPLKHDKIPSTIHMPDVNEESVASFLQSVRKQVE
;
A
#
# COMPACT_ATOMS: atom_id res chain seq x y z
N MET A 1 59.59 -56.77 16.76
CA MET A 1 58.86 -57.73 15.89
C MET A 1 59.50 -57.72 14.51
N SER A 2 60.23 -58.78 14.15
CA SER A 2 60.88 -58.91 12.85
C SER A 2 59.85 -59.18 11.75
N LYS A 3 59.89 -58.42 10.65
CA LYS A 3 59.01 -58.63 9.50
C LYS A 3 59.51 -59.86 8.73
N LYS A 4 58.73 -60.93 8.71
CA LYS A 4 58.98 -62.08 7.83
C LYS A 4 58.80 -61.63 6.38
N VAL A 5 59.90 -61.63 5.62
CA VAL A 5 59.89 -61.41 4.17
C VAL A 5 59.44 -62.71 3.52
N ILE A 6 58.29 -62.70 2.86
CA ILE A 6 57.76 -63.86 2.12
C ILE A 6 58.37 -63.82 0.73
N ASN A 7 59.38 -64.65 0.50
CA ASN A 7 59.95 -64.88 -0.83
C ASN A 7 59.21 -66.06 -1.48
N ASN A 8 58.73 -65.84 -2.71
CA ASN A 8 58.05 -66.78 -3.63
C ASN A 8 56.51 -66.75 -3.56
N ILE A 9 55.92 -65.74 -4.21
CA ILE A 9 54.49 -65.72 -4.55
C ILE A 9 54.36 -66.50 -5.86
N SER A 10 53.72 -67.67 -5.83
CA SER A 10 53.43 -68.45 -7.05
C SER A 10 52.45 -67.67 -7.94
N ALA A 11 52.59 -67.79 -9.27
CA ALA A 11 51.68 -67.16 -10.23
C ALA A 11 50.22 -67.53 -9.96
N THR A 12 49.97 -68.76 -9.49
CA THR A 12 48.63 -69.22 -9.07
C THR A 12 48.09 -68.44 -7.88
N THR A 13 48.93 -68.12 -6.89
CA THR A 13 48.56 -67.29 -5.73
C THR A 13 48.30 -65.84 -6.14
N ALA A 14 49.01 -65.31 -7.13
CA ALA A 14 48.75 -63.98 -7.67
C ALA A 14 47.40 -63.89 -8.40
N VAL A 15 47.01 -64.94 -9.13
CA VAL A 15 45.67 -65.03 -9.74
C VAL A 15 44.59 -65.12 -8.67
N ASP A 16 44.81 -65.91 -7.62
CA ASP A 16 43.84 -66.08 -6.53
C ASP A 16 43.64 -64.77 -5.75
N LEU A 17 44.74 -64.06 -5.46
CA LEU A 17 44.70 -62.74 -4.81
C LEU A 17 44.00 -61.70 -5.69
N LYS A 18 44.19 -61.78 -7.01
CA LYS A 18 43.49 -60.92 -7.98
C LYS A 18 42.00 -61.26 -8.05
N ALA A 19 41.63 -62.54 -7.98
CA ALA A 19 40.25 -62.98 -7.93
C ALA A 19 39.58 -62.53 -6.63
N GLU A 20 40.28 -62.63 -5.49
CA GLU A 20 39.79 -62.14 -4.20
C GLU A 20 39.62 -60.61 -4.19
N LEU A 21 40.58 -59.86 -4.75
CA LEU A 21 40.45 -58.41 -4.95
C LEU A 21 39.27 -58.06 -5.84
N ALA A 22 39.07 -58.79 -6.93
CA ALA A 22 37.92 -58.59 -7.82
C ALA A 22 36.60 -58.84 -7.07
N GLN A 23 36.50 -59.92 -6.30
CA GLN A 23 35.32 -60.19 -5.47
C GLN A 23 35.08 -59.12 -4.40
N GLN A 24 36.14 -58.63 -3.75
CA GLN A 24 36.04 -57.56 -2.74
C GLN A 24 35.62 -56.23 -3.37
N THR A 25 36.16 -55.87 -4.54
CA THR A 25 35.76 -54.66 -5.27
C THR A 25 34.34 -54.74 -5.79
N GLU A 26 33.88 -55.90 -6.25
CA GLU A 26 32.49 -56.11 -6.66
C GLU A 26 31.54 -56.03 -5.46
N LYS A 27 31.88 -56.67 -4.33
CA LYS A 27 31.15 -56.53 -3.06
C LYS A 27 31.08 -55.07 -2.62
N PHE A 28 32.20 -54.34 -2.69
CA PHE A 28 32.26 -52.92 -2.35
C PHE A 28 31.39 -52.07 -3.28
N ASN A 29 31.40 -52.34 -4.59
CA ASN A 29 30.55 -51.61 -5.54
C ASN A 29 29.07 -51.93 -5.34
N LYS A 30 28.72 -53.19 -5.02
CA LYS A 30 27.35 -53.59 -4.67
C LYS A 30 26.89 -52.93 -3.38
N THR A 31 27.72 -52.90 -2.33
CA THR A 31 27.39 -52.19 -1.08
C THR A 31 27.33 -50.68 -1.29
N ARG A 32 28.20 -50.09 -2.12
CA ARG A 32 28.14 -48.67 -2.48
C ARG A 32 26.89 -48.31 -3.29
N ALA A 33 26.44 -49.20 -4.16
CA ALA A 33 25.21 -49.03 -4.93
C ALA A 33 23.97 -49.19 -4.05
N SER A 34 23.97 -50.16 -3.12
CA SER A 34 22.83 -50.42 -2.22
C SER A 34 22.75 -49.46 -1.04
N SER A 35 23.87 -48.96 -0.52
CA SER A 35 23.90 -47.99 0.58
C SER A 35 23.59 -46.55 0.16
N GLY A 36 23.30 -46.32 -1.12
CA GLY A 36 23.13 -45.00 -1.68
C GLY A 36 24.44 -44.19 -1.61
N LYS A 37 24.58 -43.17 -2.44
CA LYS A 37 25.68 -42.21 -2.26
C LYS A 37 25.55 -41.65 -0.84
N GLN A 38 26.42 -42.04 0.09
CA GLN A 38 26.68 -41.26 1.29
C GLN A 38 27.18 -39.90 0.77
N SER A 39 26.25 -38.96 0.60
CA SER A 39 26.58 -37.61 0.21
C SER A 39 27.58 -37.12 1.23
N ALA A 40 28.78 -36.74 0.79
CA ALA A 40 29.71 -35.99 1.62
C ALA A 40 28.89 -34.95 2.40
N ALA A 41 29.02 -34.95 3.73
CA ALA A 41 28.21 -34.13 4.63
C ALA A 41 27.98 -32.76 4.00
N LYS A 42 26.71 -32.38 3.78
CA LYS A 42 26.36 -31.07 3.21
C LYS A 42 27.14 -30.03 4.00
N ARG A 43 28.05 -29.29 3.34
CA ARG A 43 28.69 -28.12 3.96
C ARG A 43 27.56 -27.28 4.54
N PRO A 44 27.65 -26.84 5.81
CA PRO A 44 26.61 -26.02 6.39
C PRO A 44 26.40 -24.83 5.45
N GLU A 45 25.16 -24.68 5.00
CA GLU A 45 24.77 -23.62 4.08
C GLU A 45 25.27 -22.28 4.63
N GLN A 46 26.03 -21.56 3.79
CA GLN A 46 26.61 -20.28 4.16
C GLN A 46 25.49 -19.41 4.73
N LYS A 47 25.64 -18.99 5.99
CA LYS A 47 24.62 -18.19 6.68
C LYS A 47 24.37 -16.97 5.80
N ARG A 48 23.15 -16.85 5.27
CA ARG A 48 22.71 -15.72 4.45
C ARG A 48 23.17 -14.42 5.11
N THR A 49 23.98 -13.64 4.39
CA THR A 49 24.49 -12.35 4.84
C THR A 49 23.32 -11.45 5.23
N VAL A 50 23.53 -10.50 6.14
CA VAL A 50 22.45 -9.61 6.62
C VAL A 50 21.72 -8.93 5.46
N TRP A 51 22.41 -8.64 4.37
CA TRP A 51 21.85 -8.06 3.14
C TRP A 51 20.93 -8.99 2.34
N THR A 52 21.09 -10.31 2.47
CA THR A 52 20.27 -11.30 1.77
C THR A 52 19.09 -11.78 2.62
N LYS A 53 18.96 -11.34 3.87
CA LYS A 53 17.80 -11.64 4.71
C LYS A 53 16.66 -10.69 4.37
N GLN A 54 15.59 -11.21 3.79
CA GLN A 54 14.36 -10.44 3.60
C GLN A 54 13.68 -10.17 4.94
N ASN A 55 13.05 -9.00 5.07
CA ASN A 55 12.30 -8.68 6.28
C ASN A 55 11.09 -9.62 6.42
N LYS A 56 10.82 -10.03 7.66
CA LYS A 56 9.71 -10.91 7.99
C LYS A 56 8.39 -10.28 7.52
N GLY A 57 7.65 -11.00 6.67
CA GLY A 57 6.32 -10.58 6.19
C GLY A 57 6.31 -9.78 4.88
N ILE A 58 7.46 -9.51 4.25
CA ILE A 58 7.47 -8.90 2.90
C ILE A 58 6.78 -9.81 1.88
N GLU A 59 7.06 -11.11 1.90
CA GLU A 59 6.43 -12.06 0.96
C GLU A 59 4.91 -12.10 1.11
N ALA A 60 4.41 -12.06 2.34
CA ALA A 60 2.97 -12.01 2.62
C ALA A 60 2.33 -10.70 2.14
N ARG A 61 3.04 -9.56 2.26
CA ARG A 61 2.58 -8.27 1.73
C ARG A 61 2.57 -8.30 0.20
N ASN A 62 3.65 -8.74 -0.44
CA ASN A 62 3.73 -8.85 -1.89
C ASN A 62 2.67 -9.80 -2.46
N ALA A 63 2.37 -10.91 -1.77
CA ALA A 63 1.30 -11.81 -2.17
C ALA A 63 -0.08 -11.14 -2.11
N LYS A 64 -0.33 -10.32 -1.07
CA LYS A 64 -1.56 -9.55 -0.94
C LYS A 64 -1.67 -8.45 -2.01
N ASP A 65 -0.57 -7.78 -2.32
CA ASP A 65 -0.53 -6.74 -3.35
C ASP A 65 -0.84 -7.33 -4.74
N LYS A 66 -0.31 -8.53 -5.05
CA LYS A 66 -0.66 -9.27 -6.29
C LYS A 66 -2.16 -9.60 -6.38
N GLN A 67 -2.76 -10.05 -5.29
CA GLN A 67 -4.20 -10.32 -5.26
C GLN A 67 -5.04 -9.06 -5.50
N ILE A 68 -4.60 -7.90 -5.02
CA ILE A 68 -5.28 -6.63 -5.28
C ILE A 68 -5.17 -6.25 -6.76
N GLU A 69 -3.99 -6.43 -7.37
CA GLU A 69 -3.77 -6.18 -8.79
C GLU A 69 -4.65 -7.08 -9.68
N GLU A 70 -4.76 -8.37 -9.35
CA GLU A 70 -5.63 -9.33 -10.04
C GLU A 70 -7.11 -8.88 -9.98
N VAL A 71 -7.63 -8.55 -8.80
CA VAL A 71 -9.02 -8.07 -8.64
C VAL A 71 -9.27 -6.77 -9.40
N GLN A 72 -8.30 -5.85 -9.41
CA GLN A 72 -8.42 -4.61 -10.20
C GLN A 72 -8.47 -4.91 -11.70
N SER A 73 -7.66 -5.87 -12.18
CA SER A 73 -7.67 -6.28 -13.59
C SER A 73 -9.01 -6.88 -14.02
N ASP A 74 -9.66 -7.66 -13.16
CA ASP A 74 -10.99 -8.23 -13.40
C ASP A 74 -12.07 -7.14 -13.48
N VAL A 75 -12.03 -6.14 -12.59
CA VAL A 75 -12.95 -5.00 -12.62
C VAL A 75 -12.76 -4.19 -13.90
N LEU A 76 -11.51 -3.94 -14.30
CA LEU A 76 -11.20 -3.24 -15.55
C LEU A 76 -11.66 -4.03 -16.78
N ALA A 77 -11.52 -5.35 -16.78
CA ALA A 77 -12.01 -6.22 -17.86
C ALA A 77 -13.53 -6.15 -18.00
N ARG A 78 -14.28 -6.23 -16.89
CA ARG A 78 -15.75 -6.08 -16.90
C ARG A 78 -16.18 -4.70 -17.39
N SER A 79 -15.51 -3.65 -16.92
CA SER A 79 -15.79 -2.28 -17.38
C SER A 79 -15.53 -2.14 -18.88
N ARG A 80 -14.43 -2.74 -19.39
CA ARG A 80 -14.08 -2.71 -20.81
C ARG A 80 -15.11 -3.46 -21.65
N GLU A 81 -15.53 -4.65 -21.24
CA GLU A 81 -16.56 -5.43 -21.93
C GLU A 81 -17.90 -4.65 -22.01
N GLN A 82 -18.29 -3.97 -20.93
CA GLN A 82 -19.49 -3.14 -20.92
C GLN A 82 -19.37 -1.92 -21.84
N LEU A 83 -18.19 -1.28 -21.89
CA LEU A 83 -17.94 -0.18 -22.81
C LEU A 83 -17.93 -0.64 -24.26
N GLU A 84 -17.37 -1.81 -24.57
CA GLU A 84 -17.39 -2.41 -25.90
C GLU A 84 -18.82 -2.76 -26.34
N LYS A 85 -19.64 -3.33 -25.43
CA LYS A 85 -21.07 -3.57 -25.68
C LYS A 85 -21.81 -2.25 -25.98
N LYS A 86 -21.58 -1.21 -25.19
CA LYS A 86 -22.16 0.12 -25.44
C LYS A 86 -21.70 0.69 -26.79
N ALA A 87 -20.41 0.64 -27.09
CA ALA A 87 -19.87 1.12 -28.36
C ALA A 87 -20.51 0.41 -29.56
N LYS A 88 -20.65 -0.92 -29.49
CA LYS A 88 -21.32 -1.71 -30.54
C LYS A 88 -22.79 -1.30 -30.73
N ILE A 89 -23.51 -1.01 -29.64
CA ILE A 89 -24.89 -0.49 -29.70
C ILE A 89 -24.91 0.87 -30.40
N TYR A 90 -24.01 1.78 -30.03
CA TYR A 90 -23.92 3.09 -30.68
C TYR A 90 -23.53 3.01 -32.16
N GLU A 91 -22.62 2.11 -32.54
CA GLU A 91 -22.26 1.88 -33.94
C GLU A 91 -23.42 1.28 -34.74
N ALA A 92 -24.18 0.35 -34.15
CA ALA A 92 -25.38 -0.19 -34.75
C ALA A 92 -26.45 0.91 -34.95
N MET A 93 -26.64 1.78 -33.94
CA MET A 93 -27.57 2.91 -34.03
C MET A 93 -27.12 3.92 -35.09
N ARG A 94 -25.82 4.23 -35.14
CA ARG A 94 -25.23 5.14 -36.12
C ARG A 94 -25.31 4.61 -37.56
N SER A 95 -25.23 3.30 -37.73
CA SER A 95 -25.29 2.65 -39.04
C SER A 95 -26.73 2.33 -39.49
N GLY A 96 -27.74 2.64 -38.68
CA GLY A 96 -29.14 2.32 -38.96
C GLY A 96 -29.45 0.82 -38.97
N GLN A 97 -28.50 -0.02 -38.56
CA GLN A 97 -28.66 -1.48 -38.48
C GLN A 97 -29.18 -1.93 -37.11
N TYR A 98 -29.35 -1.00 -36.18
CA TYR A 98 -29.98 -1.26 -34.89
C TYR A 98 -31.48 -1.45 -35.06
N LYS A 99 -31.85 -2.69 -35.38
CA LYS A 99 -33.22 -3.16 -35.44
C LYS A 99 -33.50 -3.98 -34.19
N GLU A 100 -33.62 -3.31 -33.06
CA GLU A 100 -34.16 -3.94 -31.86
C GLU A 100 -35.68 -3.68 -31.93
N GLU A 101 -36.46 -4.74 -32.10
CA GLU A 101 -37.92 -4.69 -31.98
C GLU A 101 -38.23 -4.28 -30.54
N TYR A 102 -38.52 -3.01 -30.35
CA TYR A 102 -39.21 -2.51 -29.17
C TYR A 102 -40.68 -2.36 -29.57
N ASP A 103 -41.58 -2.83 -28.72
CA ASP A 103 -42.96 -2.41 -28.83
C ASP A 103 -43.02 -0.92 -28.42
N ASP A 104 -43.85 -0.12 -29.09
CA ASP A 104 -43.89 1.35 -28.89
C ASP A 104 -44.19 1.79 -27.44
N ASP A 105 -44.65 0.86 -26.59
CA ASP A 105 -44.95 1.07 -25.17
C ASP A 105 -43.79 0.71 -24.21
N ASP A 106 -42.66 0.21 -24.71
CA ASP A 106 -41.52 -0.12 -23.87
C ASP A 106 -40.77 1.15 -23.43
N GLU A 107 -40.71 1.41 -22.11
CA GLU A 107 -39.90 2.49 -21.48
C GLU A 107 -38.39 2.46 -21.81
N LYS A 108 -37.93 1.47 -22.58
CA LYS A 108 -36.57 1.29 -23.06
C LYS A 108 -36.36 1.76 -24.49
N ALA A 109 -37.42 2.11 -25.23
CA ALA A 109 -37.30 2.64 -26.57
C ALA A 109 -36.48 3.95 -26.54
N PRO A 110 -35.49 4.12 -27.44
CA PRO A 110 -34.71 5.34 -27.49
C PRO A 110 -35.57 6.51 -27.97
N LEU A 111 -35.87 7.45 -27.07
CA LEU A 111 -36.65 8.69 -27.30
C LEU A 111 -36.08 9.65 -28.36
N ILE A 112 -34.93 9.33 -28.95
CA ILE A 112 -34.24 10.18 -29.93
C ILE A 112 -34.19 9.42 -31.25
N ASP A 113 -34.89 9.93 -32.25
CA ASP A 113 -34.78 9.46 -33.63
C ASP A 113 -33.37 9.73 -34.17
N PHE A 114 -32.53 8.71 -34.19
CA PHE A 114 -31.13 8.84 -34.60
C PHE A 114 -30.97 9.25 -36.06
N ASP A 115 -31.90 8.85 -36.94
CA ASP A 115 -31.90 9.28 -38.34
C ASP A 115 -32.14 10.79 -38.45
N ARG A 116 -33.13 11.32 -37.73
CA ARG A 116 -33.43 12.75 -37.68
C ARG A 116 -32.26 13.54 -37.08
N LYS A 117 -31.66 13.03 -36.01
CA LYS A 117 -30.50 13.64 -35.35
C LYS A 117 -29.27 13.66 -36.26
N TYR A 118 -29.02 12.60 -37.02
CA TYR A 118 -27.92 12.54 -37.98
C TYR A 118 -28.05 13.61 -39.07
N PHE A 119 -29.25 13.77 -39.64
CA PHE A 119 -29.49 14.84 -40.62
C PHE A 119 -29.33 16.24 -40.00
N GLN A 120 -29.78 16.43 -38.77
CA GLN A 120 -29.63 17.70 -38.05
C GLN A 120 -28.17 18.02 -37.74
N GLU A 121 -27.37 17.05 -37.31
CA GLU A 121 -25.96 17.22 -36.99
C GLU A 121 -25.14 17.55 -38.24
N ARG A 122 -25.42 16.88 -39.37
CA ARG A 122 -24.78 17.19 -40.66
C ARG A 122 -25.13 18.60 -41.16
N GLN A 123 -26.37 19.04 -41.02
CA GLN A 123 -26.77 20.41 -41.35
C GLN A 123 -26.05 21.43 -40.47
N LEU A 124 -25.89 21.16 -39.17
CA LEU A 124 -25.14 22.02 -38.27
C LEU A 124 -23.64 22.09 -38.64
N GLU A 125 -23.06 20.98 -39.10
CA GLU A 125 -21.67 20.93 -39.56
C GLU A 125 -21.47 21.75 -40.84
N GLU A 126 -22.38 21.66 -41.80
CA GLU A 126 -22.38 22.50 -43.01
C GLU A 126 -22.50 23.99 -42.67
N ILE A 127 -23.39 24.35 -41.74
CA ILE A 127 -23.52 25.73 -41.25
C ILE A 127 -22.21 26.21 -40.60
N ARG A 128 -21.57 25.39 -39.78
CA ARG A 128 -20.28 25.73 -39.16
C ARG A 128 -19.19 25.95 -40.19
N GLU A 129 -19.05 25.07 -41.17
CA GLU A 129 -18.08 25.25 -42.25
C GLU A 129 -18.36 26.52 -43.07
N GLU A 130 -19.62 26.84 -43.35
CA GLU A 130 -19.98 28.05 -44.08
C GLU A 130 -19.66 29.31 -43.27
N THR A 131 -19.92 29.31 -41.96
CA THR A 131 -19.59 30.44 -41.07
C THR A 131 -18.08 30.66 -40.97
N GLU A 132 -17.28 29.58 -40.88
CA GLU A 132 -15.82 29.68 -40.90
C GLU A 132 -15.28 30.22 -42.23
N ARG A 133 -15.85 29.79 -43.36
CA ARG A 133 -15.49 30.31 -44.68
C ARG A 133 -15.81 31.80 -44.79
N LYS A 134 -16.99 32.23 -44.32
CA LYS A 134 -17.38 33.65 -44.27
C LYS A 134 -16.45 34.47 -43.35
N LEU A 135 -16.05 33.93 -42.20
CA LEU A 135 -15.13 34.59 -41.28
C LEU A 135 -13.72 34.74 -41.88
N LYS A 136 -13.21 33.71 -42.56
CA LYS A 136 -11.93 33.77 -43.29
C LYS A 136 -11.97 34.81 -44.42
N LYS A 137 -13.07 34.86 -45.18
CA LYS A 137 -13.26 35.86 -46.24
C LYS A 137 -13.28 37.30 -45.69
N ARG A 138 -14.02 37.55 -44.60
CA ARG A 138 -14.03 38.87 -43.93
C ARG A 138 -12.66 39.28 -43.38
N ARG A 139 -11.84 38.33 -42.94
CA ARG A 139 -10.46 38.61 -42.48
C ARG A 139 -9.55 38.99 -43.64
N GLN A 140 -9.64 38.28 -44.76
CA GLN A 140 -8.86 38.59 -45.97
C GLN A 140 -9.24 39.95 -46.56
N GLU A 141 -10.54 40.27 -46.60
CA GLU A 141 -11.04 41.57 -47.10
C GLU A 141 -10.61 42.76 -46.24
N LYS A 142 -10.36 42.55 -44.93
CA LYS A 142 -9.80 43.57 -44.03
C LYS A 142 -8.28 43.79 -44.21
N GLU A 143 -7.56 42.82 -44.74
CA GLU A 143 -6.10 42.92 -44.96
C GLU A 143 -5.76 43.61 -46.29
N GLU A 144 -6.70 43.67 -47.25
CA GLU A 144 -6.53 44.30 -48.57
C GLU A 144 -6.97 45.77 -48.66
N ALA A 145 -7.69 46.29 -47.66
CA ALA A 145 -8.08 47.70 -47.64
C ALA A 145 -6.93 48.56 -47.09
N ASP A 146 -6.40 49.47 -47.91
CA ASP A 146 -5.48 50.52 -47.47
C ASP A 146 -6.11 51.29 -46.29
N ASP A 147 -5.49 51.21 -45.11
CA ASP A 147 -6.01 51.74 -43.84
C ASP A 147 -5.36 53.12 -43.54
N PRO A 148 -5.98 54.25 -43.97
CA PRO A 148 -5.42 55.57 -43.84
C PRO A 148 -5.42 56.05 -42.38
N TRP A 149 -4.50 56.98 -42.09
CA TRP A 149 -4.49 57.69 -40.81
C TRP A 149 -5.58 58.76 -40.81
N VAL A 150 -6.44 58.75 -39.80
CA VAL A 150 -7.54 59.70 -39.62
C VAL A 150 -7.42 60.35 -38.25
N GLU A 151 -7.70 61.64 -38.16
CA GLU A 151 -7.78 62.37 -36.90
C GLU A 151 -9.13 62.07 -36.24
N TYR A 152 -9.09 61.50 -35.04
CA TYR A 152 -10.27 61.12 -34.26
C TYR A 152 -10.28 61.86 -32.92
N GLU A 153 -11.44 62.40 -32.56
CA GLU A 153 -11.67 62.96 -31.24
C GLU A 153 -12.09 61.83 -30.29
N ASP A 154 -11.21 61.54 -29.33
CA ASP A 154 -11.45 60.58 -28.25
C ASP A 154 -12.64 61.02 -27.36
N GLU A 155 -13.19 60.11 -26.56
CA GLU A 155 -14.36 60.34 -25.67
C GLU A 155 -14.16 61.50 -24.68
N PHE A 156 -12.90 61.92 -24.48
CA PHE A 156 -12.49 63.03 -23.64
C PHE A 156 -12.25 64.35 -24.41
N GLY A 157 -12.64 64.43 -25.69
CA GLY A 157 -12.54 65.63 -26.54
C GLY A 157 -11.13 65.98 -27.00
N ARG A 158 -10.20 65.02 -27.02
CA ARG A 158 -8.81 65.21 -27.48
C ARG A 158 -8.65 64.63 -28.88
N THR A 159 -8.12 65.41 -29.83
CA THR A 159 -7.81 64.94 -31.18
C THR A 159 -6.57 64.05 -31.17
N ARG A 160 -6.70 62.78 -31.60
CA ARG A 160 -5.62 61.81 -31.76
C ARG A 160 -5.65 61.24 -33.17
N THR A 161 -4.50 61.14 -33.83
CA THR A 161 -4.37 60.45 -35.13
C THR A 161 -4.31 58.94 -34.91
N VAL A 162 -5.30 58.21 -35.43
CA VAL A 162 -5.41 56.74 -35.32
C VAL A 162 -5.71 56.19 -36.72
N ARG A 163 -5.42 54.90 -36.95
CA ARG A 163 -5.84 54.22 -38.18
C ARG A 163 -7.36 54.06 -38.23
N GLN A 164 -7.95 54.18 -39.41
CA GLN A 164 -9.39 54.08 -39.61
C GLN A 164 -9.98 52.76 -39.08
N SER A 165 -9.24 51.64 -39.20
CA SER A 165 -9.66 50.33 -38.68
C SER A 165 -9.74 50.22 -37.15
N GLN A 166 -9.07 51.12 -36.43
CA GLN A 166 -9.02 51.15 -34.96
C GLN A 166 -9.98 52.17 -34.36
N LEU A 167 -10.75 52.89 -35.20
CA LEU A 167 -11.84 53.73 -34.73
C LEU A 167 -12.89 52.86 -34.04
N PRO A 168 -13.42 53.26 -32.87
CA PRO A 168 -14.52 52.56 -32.24
C PRO A 168 -15.72 52.58 -33.21
N ASN A 169 -16.10 51.40 -33.74
CA ASN A 169 -17.31 51.26 -34.55
C ASN A 169 -18.53 51.29 -33.61
N MET A 170 -18.93 52.50 -33.21
CA MET A 170 -20.14 52.71 -32.42
C MET A 170 -21.36 52.67 -33.35
N THR A 171 -21.64 51.52 -33.97
CA THR A 171 -22.89 51.31 -34.70
C THR A 171 -23.75 50.28 -33.98
N VAL A 172 -25.04 50.60 -33.89
CA VAL A 172 -26.22 49.92 -33.33
C VAL A 172 -26.29 48.38 -33.53
N GLN A 173 -25.41 47.79 -34.33
CA GLN A 173 -25.37 46.35 -34.64
C GLN A 173 -24.84 45.47 -33.50
N GLU A 174 -24.12 46.01 -32.51
CA GLU A 174 -23.69 45.23 -31.34
C GLU A 174 -24.80 45.02 -30.31
N GLU A 175 -25.86 45.83 -30.32
CA GLU A 175 -27.02 45.66 -29.44
C GLU A 175 -27.95 44.54 -29.96
N GLU A 176 -28.19 44.46 -31.28
CA GLU A 176 -28.98 43.38 -31.89
C GLU A 176 -28.31 41.99 -31.75
N ASN A 177 -26.98 41.91 -31.83
CA ASN A 177 -26.25 40.64 -31.68
C ASN A 177 -26.22 40.10 -30.25
N ARG A 178 -26.50 40.92 -29.23
CA ARG A 178 -26.62 40.46 -27.83
C ARG A 178 -27.94 39.77 -27.56
N GLU A 179 -29.02 40.21 -28.22
CA GLU A 179 -30.34 39.60 -28.05
C GLU A 179 -30.40 38.20 -28.69
N ASP A 180 -29.77 38.00 -29.85
CA ASP A 180 -29.75 36.70 -30.55
C ASP A 180 -28.86 35.64 -29.85
N MET A 181 -27.86 36.08 -29.08
CA MET A 181 -27.00 35.20 -28.28
C MET A 181 -27.61 34.82 -26.91
N MET A 182 -28.68 35.49 -26.49
CA MET A 182 -29.44 35.20 -25.26
C MET A 182 -30.68 34.34 -25.49
N LEU A 183 -30.92 33.89 -26.74
CA LEU A 183 -31.87 32.81 -27.03
C LEU A 183 -31.30 31.49 -26.53
N ARG A 184 -31.40 31.27 -25.21
CA ARG A 184 -31.19 30.00 -24.57
C ARG A 184 -32.17 29.02 -25.23
N PRO A 185 -31.71 27.96 -25.93
CA PRO A 185 -32.63 26.98 -26.48
C PRO A 185 -33.50 26.49 -25.33
N ASP A 186 -34.78 26.72 -25.49
CA ASP A 186 -35.91 26.15 -24.79
C ASP A 186 -35.84 24.63 -24.90
N TYR A 187 -34.89 24.07 -24.17
CA TYR A 187 -34.95 22.70 -23.71
C TYR A 187 -36.17 22.64 -22.78
N GLU A 188 -37.32 22.31 -23.35
CA GLU A 188 -38.49 21.76 -22.66
C GLU A 188 -38.09 20.42 -22.01
N MET A 189 -37.14 20.45 -21.09
CA MET A 189 -36.80 19.32 -20.25
C MET A 189 -37.87 19.30 -19.17
N GLY A 190 -38.98 18.64 -19.49
CA GLY A 190 -40.15 18.58 -18.62
C GLY A 190 -39.78 18.29 -17.17
N ASP A 191 -40.38 19.05 -16.26
CA ASP A 191 -40.23 18.96 -14.80
C ASP A 191 -40.47 17.54 -14.22
N GLY A 192 -40.95 16.59 -15.05
CA GLY A 192 -41.14 15.19 -14.70
C GLY A 192 -39.85 14.41 -14.39
N LEU A 193 -38.70 14.80 -14.93
CA LEU A 193 -37.42 14.11 -14.65
C LEU A 193 -36.90 14.33 -13.21
N ALA A 194 -37.32 15.41 -12.57
CA ALA A 194 -37.02 15.69 -11.16
C ALA A 194 -38.04 15.07 -10.19
N SER A 195 -39.10 14.44 -10.71
CA SER A 195 -40.09 13.77 -9.88
C SER A 195 -39.47 12.56 -9.15
N ARG A 196 -39.73 12.45 -7.85
CA ARG A 196 -39.19 11.39 -6.97
C ARG A 196 -39.43 9.97 -7.51
N ALA A 197 -40.50 9.76 -8.29
CA ALA A 197 -40.88 8.49 -8.89
C ALA A 197 -39.90 8.01 -9.98
N HIS A 198 -39.25 8.93 -10.71
CA HIS A 198 -38.32 8.62 -11.79
C HIS A 198 -36.85 8.53 -11.32
N ILE A 199 -36.59 8.86 -10.05
CA ILE A 199 -35.26 8.73 -9.45
C ILE A 199 -35.00 7.23 -9.21
N ARG A 200 -34.26 6.61 -10.13
CA ARG A 200 -33.76 5.24 -9.95
C ARG A 200 -32.94 5.17 -8.67
N HIS A 201 -33.43 4.42 -7.68
CA HIS A 201 -32.70 4.18 -6.45
C HIS A 201 -31.36 3.50 -6.73
N TYR A 202 -30.38 3.74 -5.85
CA TYR A 202 -29.08 3.09 -5.92
C TYR A 202 -29.24 1.57 -5.88
N ASP A 203 -28.84 0.90 -6.96
CA ASP A 203 -28.83 -0.55 -7.07
C ASP A 203 -27.37 -1.02 -7.07
N ALA A 204 -26.98 -1.69 -5.99
CA ALA A 204 -25.63 -2.17 -5.83
C ALA A 204 -25.25 -3.19 -6.92
N ASP A 205 -26.18 -3.96 -7.48
CA ASP A 205 -25.87 -4.95 -8.51
C ASP A 205 -25.48 -4.29 -9.84
N LYS A 206 -25.97 -3.06 -10.07
CA LYS A 206 -25.75 -2.29 -11.29
C LYS A 206 -24.66 -1.23 -11.17
N GLU A 207 -24.15 -1.01 -9.96
CA GLU A 207 -23.07 -0.05 -9.71
C GLU A 207 -21.73 -0.59 -10.20
N ILE A 208 -21.13 0.12 -11.16
CA ILE A 208 -19.85 -0.23 -11.80
C ILE A 208 -18.64 0.39 -11.08
N ARG A 209 -18.86 1.39 -10.22
CA ARG A 209 -17.79 2.02 -9.45
C ARG A 209 -17.26 1.08 -8.36
N THR A 210 -15.99 1.27 -8.03
CA THR A 210 -15.33 0.50 -6.98
C THR A 210 -15.99 0.77 -5.63
N LYS A 211 -16.58 -0.27 -5.05
CA LYS A 211 -17.20 -0.22 -3.72
C LYS A 211 -16.08 -0.25 -2.67
N GLY A 212 -16.10 0.68 -1.72
CA GLY A 212 -15.05 0.83 -0.72
C GLY A 212 -14.91 -0.37 0.23
N VAL A 213 -13.83 -0.38 1.01
CA VAL A 213 -13.60 -1.41 2.04
C VAL A 213 -14.72 -1.34 3.08
N GLY A 214 -15.38 -2.48 3.33
CA GLY A 214 -16.54 -2.57 4.23
C GLY A 214 -17.89 -2.47 3.52
N PHE A 215 -17.92 -2.42 2.18
CA PHE A 215 -19.16 -2.63 1.45
C PHE A 215 -19.72 -4.04 1.71
N TYR A 216 -20.99 -4.11 2.08
CA TYR A 216 -21.73 -5.35 2.27
C TYR A 216 -23.06 -5.24 1.52
N LEU A 217 -23.32 -6.18 0.61
CA LEU A 217 -24.57 -6.24 -0.14
C LEU A 217 -25.58 -7.05 0.67
N PHE A 218 -26.64 -6.38 1.13
CA PHE A 218 -27.75 -7.07 1.77
C PHE A 218 -28.60 -7.80 0.75
N SER A 219 -29.19 -8.93 1.17
CA SER A 219 -30.20 -9.62 0.37
C SER A 219 -31.40 -8.70 0.11
N LYS A 220 -32.11 -8.96 -0.99
CA LYS A 220 -33.39 -8.29 -1.31
C LYS A 220 -34.52 -8.89 -0.48
N ASP A 221 -34.36 -10.15 -0.06
CA ASP A 221 -35.28 -10.84 0.83
C ASP A 221 -35.14 -10.31 2.26
N GLU A 222 -36.26 -9.91 2.86
CA GLU A 222 -36.26 -9.20 4.14
C GLU A 222 -35.79 -10.09 5.29
N GLU A 223 -36.18 -11.37 5.30
CA GLU A 223 -35.78 -12.35 6.31
C GLU A 223 -34.25 -12.55 6.31
N GLU A 224 -33.67 -12.81 5.13
CA GLU A 224 -32.21 -12.96 5.00
C GLU A 224 -31.46 -11.68 5.36
N ARG A 225 -32.01 -10.51 5.00
CA ARG A 225 -31.43 -9.22 5.35
C ARG A 225 -31.41 -9.00 6.87
N GLU A 226 -32.48 -9.34 7.57
CA GLU A 226 -32.53 -9.25 9.03
C GLU A 226 -31.50 -10.17 9.69
N GLU A 227 -31.35 -11.40 9.22
CA GLU A 227 -30.33 -12.32 9.70
C GLU A 227 -28.91 -11.77 9.48
N GLN A 228 -28.65 -11.21 8.30
CA GLN A 228 -27.38 -10.57 7.96
C GLN A 228 -27.08 -9.38 8.90
N LEU A 229 -28.07 -8.53 9.15
CA LEU A 229 -27.96 -7.42 10.09
C LEU A 229 -27.71 -7.90 11.52
N ALA A 230 -28.43 -8.93 11.97
CA ALA A 230 -28.23 -9.51 13.29
C ALA A 230 -26.82 -10.09 13.45
N LYS A 231 -26.28 -10.75 12.42
CA LYS A 231 -24.90 -11.26 12.41
C LYS A 231 -23.87 -10.12 12.50
N LEU A 232 -24.07 -9.03 11.76
CA LEU A 232 -23.19 -7.86 11.82
C LEU A 232 -23.22 -7.19 13.20
N ASN A 233 -24.39 -7.08 13.82
CA ASN A 233 -24.53 -6.53 15.17
C ASN A 233 -23.82 -7.40 16.21
N LYS A 234 -23.93 -8.73 16.13
CA LYS A 234 -23.17 -9.64 17.00
C LYS A 234 -21.66 -9.45 16.88
N LEU A 235 -21.14 -9.38 15.65
CA LEU A 235 -19.71 -9.12 15.42
C LEU A 235 -19.30 -7.75 15.98
N ARG A 236 -20.14 -6.74 15.84
CA ARG A 236 -19.90 -5.41 16.43
C ARG A 236 -19.76 -5.53 17.95
N ASP A 237 -20.71 -6.16 18.63
CA ASP A 237 -20.69 -6.32 20.08
C ASP A 237 -19.46 -7.08 20.57
N GLU A 238 -19.06 -8.14 19.88
CA GLU A 238 -17.83 -8.88 20.15
C GLU A 238 -16.59 -7.98 20.05
N THR A 239 -16.48 -7.19 18.98
CA THR A 239 -15.34 -6.27 18.81
C THR A 239 -15.32 -5.15 19.83
N GLU A 240 -16.48 -4.60 20.19
CA GLU A 240 -16.60 -3.59 21.23
C GLU A 240 -16.19 -4.15 22.59
N ASN A 241 -16.63 -5.37 22.93
CA ASN A 241 -16.26 -6.06 24.16
C ASN A 241 -14.77 -6.40 24.19
N ALA A 242 -14.19 -6.86 23.08
CA ALA A 242 -12.75 -7.10 22.95
C ALA A 242 -11.93 -5.81 23.11
N ARG A 243 -12.39 -4.69 22.55
CA ARG A 243 -11.75 -3.37 22.75
C ARG A 243 -11.82 -2.93 24.21
N LYS A 244 -13.00 -3.01 24.84
CA LYS A 244 -13.18 -2.65 26.25
C LYS A 244 -12.30 -3.51 27.16
N SER A 245 -12.21 -4.82 26.90
CA SER A 245 -11.37 -5.73 27.68
C SER A 245 -9.88 -5.42 27.49
N ALA A 246 -9.43 -5.19 26.25
CA ALA A 246 -8.05 -4.80 25.95
C ALA A 246 -7.65 -3.48 26.62
N ILE A 247 -8.52 -2.45 26.57
CA ILE A 247 -8.31 -1.17 27.25
C ILE A 247 -8.21 -1.38 28.76
N SER A 248 -9.12 -2.17 29.35
CA SER A 248 -9.10 -2.46 30.79
C SER A 248 -7.84 -3.22 31.22
N ALA A 249 -7.38 -4.17 30.40
CA ALA A 249 -6.17 -4.95 30.66
C ALA A 249 -4.91 -4.06 30.55
N ALA A 250 -4.87 -3.17 29.55
CA ALA A 250 -3.81 -2.19 29.40
C ALA A 250 -3.74 -1.24 30.61
N ALA A 251 -4.89 -0.73 31.07
CA ALA A 251 -4.97 0.11 32.26
C ALA A 251 -4.48 -0.61 33.53
N LYS A 252 -4.90 -1.87 33.74
CA LYS A 252 -4.41 -2.71 34.84
C LYS A 252 -2.89 -2.93 34.77
N ARG A 253 -2.35 -3.20 33.57
CA ARG A 253 -0.91 -3.36 33.35
C ARG A 253 -0.15 -2.07 33.68
N GLN A 254 -0.67 -0.92 33.27
CA GLN A 254 -0.09 0.39 33.58
C GLN A 254 -0.07 0.66 35.08
N GLN A 255 -1.17 0.38 35.80
CA GLN A 255 -1.22 0.51 37.26
C GLN A 255 -0.20 -0.40 37.96
N MET A 256 -0.07 -1.65 37.52
CA MET A 256 0.93 -2.58 38.07
C MET A 256 2.36 -2.10 37.81
N MET A 257 2.65 -1.57 36.61
CA MET A 257 3.95 -0.99 36.30
C MET A 257 4.23 0.26 37.14
N ALA A 258 3.25 1.14 37.34
CA ALA A 258 3.38 2.32 38.20
C ALA A 258 3.69 1.93 39.65
N LYS A 259 2.94 0.97 40.22
CA LYS A 259 3.21 0.43 41.56
C LYS A 259 4.60 -0.19 41.67
N ASN A 260 5.05 -0.92 40.64
CA ASN A 260 6.39 -1.49 40.62
C ASN A 260 7.48 -0.40 40.51
N ALA A 261 7.26 0.64 39.71
CA ALA A 261 8.16 1.78 39.60
C ALA A 261 8.27 2.54 40.93
N GLU A 262 7.17 2.74 41.65
CA GLU A 262 7.15 3.33 43.00
C GLU A 262 7.94 2.49 44.00
N LYS A 263 7.75 1.16 44.02
CA LYS A 263 8.53 0.25 44.88
C LYS A 263 10.02 0.34 44.59
N ILE A 264 10.41 0.40 43.32
CA ILE A 264 11.83 0.56 42.91
C ILE A 264 12.35 1.93 43.35
N ARG A 265 11.56 3.00 43.21
CA ARG A 265 11.93 4.35 43.64
C ARG A 265 12.10 4.42 45.16
N ALA A 266 11.18 3.85 45.94
CA ALA A 266 11.27 3.76 47.39
C ALA A 266 12.49 2.97 47.85
N ARG A 267 12.78 1.82 47.22
CA ARG A 267 13.98 1.02 47.51
C ARG A 267 15.26 1.78 47.19
N ARG A 268 15.31 2.52 46.07
CA ARG A 268 16.43 3.40 45.73
C ARG A 268 16.60 4.53 46.75
N ALA A 269 15.52 5.19 47.17
CA ALA A 269 15.57 6.25 48.18
C ALA A 269 16.07 5.72 49.54
N ALA A 270 15.62 4.54 49.97
CA ALA A 270 16.09 3.90 51.20
C ALA A 270 17.58 3.55 51.14
N LEU A 271 18.08 3.03 50.00
CA LEU A 271 19.51 2.77 49.81
C LEU A 271 20.33 4.06 49.82
N GLN A 272 19.83 5.15 49.22
CA GLN A 272 20.47 6.46 49.28
C GLN A 272 20.50 7.01 50.71
N ALA A 273 19.39 6.95 51.45
CA ALA A 273 19.34 7.37 52.85
C ALA A 273 20.31 6.56 53.73
N ARG A 274 20.42 5.24 53.53
CA ARG A 274 21.42 4.40 54.22
C ARG A 274 22.85 4.78 53.88
N LYS A 275 23.13 5.22 52.65
CA LYS A 275 24.46 5.71 52.22
C LYS A 275 24.78 7.09 52.80
N GLN A 276 23.76 7.95 52.95
CA GLN A 276 23.91 9.31 53.51
C GLN A 276 23.90 9.32 55.05
N HIS A 277 23.42 8.26 55.70
CA HIS A 277 23.59 8.11 57.14
C HIS A 277 25.09 7.89 57.41
N PRO A 278 25.78 8.86 58.05
CA PRO A 278 27.19 8.67 58.36
C PRO A 278 27.30 7.42 59.24
N LEU A 279 28.21 6.51 58.89
CA LEU A 279 28.71 5.53 59.84
C LEU A 279 29.19 6.35 61.05
N LYS A 280 28.47 6.29 62.16
CA LYS A 280 28.97 6.85 63.42
C LYS A 280 30.28 6.12 63.69
N HIS A 281 31.39 6.81 63.52
CA HIS A 281 32.74 6.30 63.75
C HIS A 281 33.03 6.25 65.25
N ASP A 282 32.08 5.74 66.04
CA ASP A 282 32.25 5.59 67.47
C ASP A 282 32.88 4.21 67.71
N LYS A 283 34.18 4.23 68.05
CA LYS A 283 35.01 3.12 68.54
C LYS A 283 35.68 2.24 67.48
N ILE A 284 36.66 2.81 66.78
CA ILE A 284 37.84 2.04 66.36
C ILE A 284 39.04 2.69 67.08
N PRO A 285 39.66 2.05 68.08
CA PRO A 285 40.85 2.61 68.71
C PRO A 285 41.99 2.59 67.67
N SER A 286 42.40 3.77 67.23
CA SER A 286 43.35 3.99 66.12
C SER A 286 44.82 3.85 66.52
N THR A 287 45.14 3.01 67.50
CA THR A 287 46.53 2.77 67.92
C THR A 287 46.73 1.30 68.25
N ILE A 288 47.11 0.51 67.24
CA ILE A 288 47.82 -0.74 67.47
C ILE A 288 49.29 -0.32 67.69
N HIS A 289 49.66 -0.11 68.95
CA HIS A 289 51.06 0.01 69.34
C HIS A 289 51.67 -1.38 69.23
N MET A 290 52.49 -1.60 68.19
CA MET A 290 53.38 -2.76 68.14
C MET A 290 54.45 -2.54 69.22
N PRO A 291 54.64 -3.46 70.18
CA PRO A 291 55.67 -3.30 71.19
C PRO A 291 57.04 -3.39 70.51
N ASP A 292 57.88 -2.36 70.68
CA ASP A 292 59.28 -2.41 70.28
C ASP A 292 59.96 -3.53 71.08
N VAL A 293 60.45 -4.53 70.34
CA VAL A 293 61.16 -5.69 70.91
C VAL A 293 62.57 -5.23 71.27
N ASN A 294 62.74 -4.77 72.51
CA ASN A 294 64.05 -4.43 73.05
C ASN A 294 64.79 -5.69 73.50
N GLU A 295 66.12 -5.70 73.36
CA GLU A 295 66.98 -6.83 73.73
C GLU A 295 66.79 -7.25 75.20
N GLU A 296 66.46 -6.31 76.08
CA GLU A 296 66.17 -6.55 77.49
C GLU A 296 64.88 -7.37 77.70
N SER A 297 63.84 -7.15 76.87
CA SER A 297 62.61 -7.93 76.92
C SER A 297 62.84 -9.37 76.47
N VAL A 298 63.67 -9.57 75.45
CA VAL A 298 64.06 -10.91 74.99
C VAL A 298 64.93 -11.63 76.03
N ALA A 299 65.89 -10.91 76.64
CA ALA A 299 66.71 -11.46 77.70
C ALA A 299 65.88 -11.88 78.93
N SER A 300 64.91 -11.06 79.34
CA SER A 300 64.01 -11.38 80.46
C SER A 300 63.16 -12.62 80.20
N PHE A 301 62.70 -12.80 78.96
CA PHE A 301 61.91 -13.96 78.54
C PHE A 301 62.76 -15.23 78.51
N LEU A 302 63.99 -15.16 77.97
CA LEU A 302 64.90 -16.30 77.97
C LEU A 302 65.33 -16.69 79.39
N GLN A 303 65.47 -15.71 80.29
CA GLN A 303 65.78 -15.95 81.69
C GLN A 303 64.59 -16.58 82.43
N SER A 304 63.34 -16.19 82.13
CA SER A 304 62.16 -16.82 82.70
C SER A 304 61.96 -18.25 82.21
N VAL A 305 62.27 -18.53 80.94
CA VAL A 305 62.21 -19.89 80.37
C VAL A 305 63.27 -20.78 81.01
N ARG A 306 64.50 -20.28 81.21
CA ARG A 306 65.56 -21.04 81.89
C ARG A 306 65.18 -21.40 83.34
N LYS A 307 64.48 -20.50 84.03
CA LYS A 307 64.03 -20.69 85.42
C LYS A 307 62.84 -21.66 85.56
N GLN A 308 62.16 -21.99 84.47
CA GLN A 308 61.10 -23.00 84.44
C GLN A 308 61.61 -24.40 84.08
N VAL A 309 62.86 -24.50 83.61
CA VAL A 309 63.48 -25.77 83.17
C VAL A 309 64.48 -26.30 84.21
N GLU A 310 64.92 -25.48 85.16
CA GLU A 310 65.60 -25.89 86.41
C GLU A 310 64.57 -26.22 87.52
#